data_AF-A0A4U2XT58-F1
#
_entry.id   AF-A0A4U2XT58-F1
#
_cell.length_a   1.000
_cell.length_b   1.000
_cell.length_c   1.000
_cell.angle_alpha   90.00
_cell.angle_beta   90.00
_cell.angle_gamma   90.00
#
_symmetry.space_group_name_H-M   'P 1'
#
loop_
_entity.id
_entity.type
_entity.pdbx_description
1 polymer ?
#
loop_
_entity_poly.entity_id
_entity_poly.type
_entity_poly.pdbx_seq_one_letter_code
_entity_poly.pdbx_strand_id
1 'polypeptide(L)'
;MQENWVVYQDNLKVRELKTEEMDEIKQLSVLSKEKLALTDSVDNLKSLDTIKLTLSDYRDNEIKDDEVVEIAFEIGSLYGTIIEKEYGWKWMHVEKNDNKGYCVVSEDNKFCCPVHNYIYTILTDTDKSNNVKLLFNMLEVIHKEKVIELYNFIS
;
A
#
# COMPACT_ATOMS: atom_id res chain seq x y z
N MET A 1 3.42 -22.08 -15.64
CA MET A 1 4.62 -21.58 -14.95
C MET A 1 4.46 -21.90 -13.48
N GLN A 2 5.50 -22.45 -12.84
CA GLN A 2 5.48 -22.74 -11.41
C GLN A 2 5.67 -21.40 -10.67
N GLU A 3 4.79 -21.08 -9.72
CA GLU A 3 4.91 -19.85 -8.94
C GLU A 3 6.08 -20.00 -7.97
N ASN A 4 7.06 -19.09 -8.05
CA ASN A 4 8.27 -19.12 -7.23
C ASN A 4 8.00 -18.56 -5.82
N TRP A 5 7.21 -19.28 -5.04
CA TRP A 5 6.97 -18.96 -3.64
C TRP A 5 8.19 -19.29 -2.80
N VAL A 6 8.62 -18.34 -1.98
CA VAL A 6 9.53 -18.54 -0.86
C VAL A 6 8.69 -18.71 0.39
N VAL A 7 8.86 -19.84 1.08
CA VAL A 7 8.13 -20.18 2.31
C VAL A 7 9.09 -20.03 3.49
N TYR A 8 8.67 -19.26 4.49
CA TYR A 8 9.41 -19.02 5.73
C TYR A 8 8.71 -19.71 6.91
N GLN A 9 9.26 -19.53 8.11
CA GLN A 9 8.59 -19.92 9.36
C GLN A 9 7.29 -19.10 9.56
N ASP A 10 6.44 -19.54 10.50
CA ASP A 10 5.22 -18.84 10.90
C ASP A 10 4.20 -18.58 9.76
N ASN A 11 4.04 -19.57 8.87
CA ASN A 11 3.10 -19.54 7.74
C ASN A 11 3.27 -18.31 6.82
N LEU A 12 4.48 -17.76 6.75
CA LEU A 12 4.81 -16.67 5.84
C LEU A 12 5.22 -17.23 4.46
N LYS A 13 4.54 -16.79 3.41
CA LYS A 13 4.89 -17.06 2.02
C LYS A 13 5.00 -15.76 1.25
N VAL A 14 6.02 -15.66 0.41
CA VAL A 14 6.27 -14.47 -0.38
C VAL A 14 6.65 -14.85 -1.79
N ARG A 15 6.16 -14.10 -2.77
CA ARG A 15 6.64 -14.15 -4.15
C ARG A 15 6.66 -12.77 -4.77
N GLU A 16 7.45 -12.61 -5.82
CA GLU A 16 7.32 -11.44 -6.70
C GLU A 16 5.93 -11.42 -7.34
N LEU A 17 5.47 -10.21 -7.66
CA LEU A 17 4.26 -10.05 -8.46
C LEU A 17 4.49 -10.57 -9.88
N LYS A 18 3.45 -11.17 -10.45
CA LYS A 18 3.42 -11.49 -11.87
C LYS A 18 3.36 -10.19 -12.67
N THR A 19 3.77 -10.24 -13.93
CA THR A 19 3.68 -9.10 -14.85
C THR A 19 2.28 -8.52 -14.90
N GLU A 20 1.25 -9.37 -15.04
CA GLU A 20 -0.16 -8.94 -15.09
C GLU A 20 -0.61 -8.23 -13.80
N GLU A 21 -0.20 -8.74 -12.63
CA GLU A 21 -0.53 -8.14 -11.33
C GLU A 21 0.17 -6.77 -11.17
N MET A 22 1.43 -6.67 -11.61
CA MET A 22 2.17 -5.41 -11.58
C MET A 22 1.60 -4.39 -12.58
N ASP A 23 1.16 -4.84 -13.76
CA ASP A 23 0.55 -3.98 -14.77
C ASP A 23 -0.80 -3.44 -14.29
N GLU A 24 -1.60 -4.28 -13.62
CA GLU A 24 -2.85 -3.84 -12.98
C GLU A 24 -2.59 -2.77 -11.91
N ILE A 25 -1.62 -2.99 -11.01
CA ILE A 25 -1.24 -1.99 -9.99
C ILE A 25 -0.83 -0.67 -10.64
N LYS A 26 -0.04 -0.70 -11.71
CA LYS A 26 0.37 0.52 -12.43
C LYS A 26 -0.82 1.23 -13.06
N GLN A 27 -1.73 0.48 -13.69
CA GLN A 27 -2.95 1.06 -14.29
C GLN A 27 -3.83 1.71 -13.23
N LEU A 28 -4.05 1.04 -12.10
CA LEU A 28 -4.81 1.57 -10.97
C LEU A 28 -4.14 2.82 -10.37
N SER A 29 -2.82 2.83 -10.24
CA SER A 29 -2.07 4.00 -9.78
C SER A 29 -2.26 5.20 -10.72
N VAL A 30 -2.18 5.00 -12.04
CA VAL A 30 -2.41 6.06 -13.04
C VAL A 30 -3.85 6.56 -12.97
N LEU A 31 -4.83 5.66 -12.93
CA LEU A 31 -6.24 6.00 -12.84
C LEU A 31 -6.53 6.85 -11.59
N SER A 32 -6.03 6.41 -10.43
CA SER A 32 -6.18 7.16 -9.18
C SER A 32 -5.54 8.54 -9.28
N LYS A 33 -4.34 8.62 -9.87
CA LYS A 33 -3.62 9.87 -10.08
C LYS A 33 -4.43 10.87 -10.95
N GLU A 34 -5.05 10.38 -12.02
CA GLU A 34 -5.91 11.17 -12.90
C GLU A 34 -7.18 11.65 -12.18
N LYS A 35 -7.86 10.76 -11.44
CA LYS A 35 -9.05 11.09 -10.62
C LYS A 35 -8.74 12.17 -9.58
N LEU A 36 -7.55 12.12 -8.98
CA LEU A 36 -7.07 13.10 -8.00
C LEU A 36 -6.45 14.36 -8.63
N ALA A 37 -6.44 14.48 -9.96
CA ALA A 37 -5.84 15.57 -10.72
C ALA A 37 -4.37 15.86 -10.34
N LEU A 38 -3.60 14.81 -10.03
CA LEU A 38 -2.19 14.89 -9.67
C LEU A 38 -1.31 14.82 -10.94
N THR A 39 -0.31 15.70 -11.07
CA THR A 39 0.65 15.68 -12.20
C THR A 39 1.98 15.01 -11.82
N ASP A 40 2.78 14.57 -12.80
CA ASP A 40 4.12 13.98 -12.55
C ASP A 40 5.12 14.95 -11.90
N SER A 41 4.90 16.25 -12.05
CA SER A 41 5.66 17.31 -11.39
C SER A 41 5.23 17.58 -9.94
N VAL A 42 4.17 16.94 -9.46
CA VAL A 42 3.70 17.10 -8.07
C VAL A 42 4.67 16.39 -7.12
N ASP A 43 5.18 17.16 -6.16
CA ASP A 43 5.91 16.66 -5.00
C ASP A 43 5.11 15.52 -4.31
N ASN A 44 5.79 14.40 -4.01
CA ASN A 44 5.19 13.26 -3.31
C ASN A 44 4.44 13.69 -2.04
N LEU A 45 4.93 14.70 -1.31
CA LEU A 45 4.25 15.24 -0.12
C LEU A 45 2.90 15.88 -0.43
N LYS A 46 2.76 16.57 -1.56
CA LYS A 46 1.48 17.15 -2.00
C LYS A 46 0.50 16.07 -2.43
N SER A 47 0.98 15.03 -3.11
CA SER A 47 0.17 13.86 -3.46
C SER A 47 -0.40 13.19 -2.20
N LEU A 48 0.40 13.09 -1.13
CA LEU A 48 -0.04 12.54 0.16
C LEU A 48 -1.09 13.40 0.86
N ASP A 49 -0.99 14.72 0.78
CA ASP A 49 -2.01 15.63 1.31
C ASP A 49 -3.34 15.47 0.56
N THR A 50 -3.30 15.37 -0.77
CA THR A 50 -4.49 15.11 -1.59
C THR A 50 -5.12 13.76 -1.26
N ILE A 51 -4.32 12.69 -1.16
CA ILE A 51 -4.81 11.36 -0.74
C ILE A 51 -5.50 11.45 0.62
N LYS A 52 -4.85 12.09 1.61
CA LYS A 52 -5.42 12.23 2.95
C LYS A 52 -6.77 12.95 2.93
N LEU A 53 -6.87 14.07 2.22
CA LEU A 53 -8.11 14.84 2.12
C LEU A 53 -9.21 14.03 1.43
N THR A 54 -8.88 13.34 0.33
CA THR A 54 -9.84 12.52 -0.41
C THR A 54 -10.37 11.36 0.43
N LEU A 55 -9.50 10.65 1.17
CA LEU A 55 -9.93 9.58 2.06
C LEU A 55 -10.82 10.09 3.20
N SER A 56 -10.61 11.32 3.66
CA SER A 56 -11.48 11.93 4.68
C SER A 56 -12.84 12.26 4.08
N ASP A 57 -12.87 12.83 2.86
CA ASP A 57 -14.11 13.11 2.13
C ASP A 57 -14.92 11.85 1.85
N TYR A 58 -14.28 10.74 1.44
CA TYR A 58 -14.96 9.45 1.26
C TYR A 58 -15.51 8.85 2.55
N ARG A 59 -14.89 9.12 3.70
CA ARG A 59 -15.43 8.67 4.99
C ARG A 59 -16.63 9.52 5.43
N ASP A 60 -16.57 10.81 5.16
CA ASP A 60 -17.60 11.76 5.55
C ASP A 60 -18.85 11.64 4.65
N ASN A 61 -18.67 11.20 3.40
CA ASN A 61 -19.74 10.93 2.45
C ASN A 61 -19.89 9.42 2.26
N GLU A 62 -20.84 8.79 2.96
CA GLU A 62 -21.14 7.34 2.92
C GLU A 62 -20.99 6.73 1.51
N ILE A 63 -19.82 6.13 1.24
CA ILE A 63 -19.52 5.38 0.01
C ILE A 63 -20.15 3.99 0.06
N LYS A 64 -20.54 3.44 -1.10
CA LYS A 64 -21.11 2.08 -1.14
C LYS A 64 -20.04 1.01 -0.92
N ASP A 65 -20.40 -0.10 -0.30
CA ASP A 65 -19.47 -1.19 0.03
C ASP A 65 -18.69 -1.74 -1.19
N ASP A 66 -19.31 -1.78 -2.37
CA ASP A 66 -18.67 -2.18 -3.62
C ASP A 66 -17.66 -1.14 -4.12
N GLU A 67 -17.97 0.15 -3.97
CA GLU A 67 -17.07 1.26 -4.30
C GLU A 67 -15.85 1.32 -3.34
N VAL A 68 -16.01 0.92 -2.06
CA VAL A 68 -14.92 0.91 -1.07
C VAL A 68 -13.73 0.08 -1.56
N VAL A 69 -13.99 -1.13 -2.08
CA VAL A 69 -12.93 -2.04 -2.52
C VAL A 69 -12.19 -1.44 -3.72
N GLU A 70 -12.93 -0.93 -4.71
CA GLU A 70 -12.34 -0.30 -5.88
C GLU A 70 -11.47 0.92 -5.49
N ILE A 71 -11.99 1.80 -4.63
CA ILE A 71 -11.25 2.97 -4.13
C ILE A 71 -9.99 2.53 -3.37
N ALA A 72 -10.09 1.50 -2.53
CA ALA A 72 -8.95 0.98 -1.78
C ALA A 72 -7.85 0.43 -2.70
N PHE A 73 -8.24 -0.26 -3.78
CA PHE A 73 -7.29 -0.76 -4.78
C PHE A 73 -6.66 0.38 -5.58
N GLU A 74 -7.43 1.38 -6.01
CA GLU A 74 -6.93 2.54 -6.75
C GLU A 74 -5.97 3.40 -5.92
N ILE A 75 -6.44 3.91 -4.78
CA ILE A 75 -5.65 4.78 -3.89
C ILE A 75 -4.49 3.99 -3.28
N GLY A 76 -4.71 2.73 -2.89
CA GLY A 76 -3.66 1.88 -2.36
C GLY A 76 -2.54 1.64 -3.36
N SER A 77 -2.88 1.43 -4.65
CA SER A 77 -1.88 1.29 -5.71
C SER A 77 -1.08 2.57 -5.91
N LEU A 78 -1.75 3.74 -5.94
CA LEU A 78 -1.06 5.03 -6.01
C LEU A 78 -0.15 5.26 -4.80
N TYR A 79 -0.64 5.02 -3.58
CA TYR A 79 0.13 5.19 -2.36
C TYR A 79 1.35 4.26 -2.33
N GLY A 80 1.18 3.01 -2.73
CA GLY A 80 2.28 2.05 -2.83
C GLY A 80 3.33 2.44 -3.88
N THR A 81 2.92 2.95 -5.04
CA THR A 81 3.83 3.49 -6.06
C THR A 81 4.62 4.70 -5.55
N ILE A 82 4.02 5.55 -4.70
CA ILE A 82 4.74 6.65 -4.05
C ILE A 82 5.80 6.10 -3.08
N ILE A 83 5.47 5.08 -2.28
CA ILE A 83 6.43 4.42 -1.37
C ILE A 83 7.58 3.78 -2.14
N GLU A 84 7.29 3.02 -3.20
CA GLU A 84 8.28 2.41 -4.08
C GLU A 84 9.24 3.47 -4.65
N LYS A 85 8.71 4.58 -5.17
CA LYS A 85 9.51 5.65 -5.77
C LYS A 85 10.36 6.39 -4.75
N GLU A 86 9.81 6.69 -3.58
CA GLU A 86 10.51 7.48 -2.54
C GLU A 86 11.58 6.66 -1.82
N TYR A 87 11.26 5.41 -1.47
CA TYR A 87 12.09 4.59 -0.59
C TYR A 87 12.80 3.42 -1.30
N GLY A 88 12.52 3.16 -2.58
CA GLY A 88 13.10 2.04 -3.32
C GLY A 88 12.56 0.67 -2.91
N TRP A 89 11.42 0.63 -2.21
CA TRP A 89 10.77 -0.60 -1.77
C TRP A 89 10.15 -1.35 -2.97
N LYS A 90 9.96 -2.67 -2.84
CA LYS A 90 9.52 -3.53 -3.95
C LYS A 90 8.16 -4.13 -3.72
N TRP A 91 7.37 -4.27 -4.79
CA TRP A 91 6.09 -4.95 -4.74
C TRP A 91 6.23 -6.47 -4.65
N MET A 92 5.56 -7.07 -3.67
CA MET A 92 5.54 -8.52 -3.45
C MET A 92 4.13 -8.97 -3.09
N HIS A 93 3.79 -10.21 -3.45
CA HIS A 93 2.63 -10.89 -2.86
C HIS A 93 3.09 -11.54 -1.56
N VAL A 94 2.52 -11.10 -0.44
CA VAL A 94 2.81 -11.61 0.89
C VAL A 94 1.57 -12.29 1.46
N GLU A 95 1.72 -13.53 1.91
CA GLU A 95 0.73 -14.28 2.70
C GLU A 95 1.34 -14.58 4.07
N LYS A 96 0.71 -14.13 5.16
CA LYS A 96 1.13 -14.43 6.54
C LYS A 96 -0.11 -14.70 7.39
N ASN A 97 -0.24 -15.94 7.85
CA ASN A 97 -1.46 -16.42 8.54
C ASN A 97 -2.72 -16.16 7.67
N ASP A 98 -3.71 -15.45 8.20
CA ASP A 98 -4.95 -15.10 7.49
C ASP A 98 -4.82 -13.82 6.64
N ASN A 99 -3.70 -13.10 6.75
CA ASN A 99 -3.45 -11.89 5.98
C ASN A 99 -2.78 -12.22 4.65
N LYS A 100 -3.38 -11.76 3.55
CA LYS A 100 -2.81 -11.84 2.21
C LYS A 100 -3.01 -10.53 1.49
N GLY A 101 -2.04 -10.14 0.68
CA GLY A 101 -2.17 -8.95 -0.14
C GLY A 101 -0.92 -8.57 -0.90
N TYR A 102 -1.10 -7.64 -1.84
CA TYR A 102 0.01 -6.98 -2.51
C TYR A 102 0.60 -5.94 -1.56
N CYS A 103 1.86 -6.14 -1.23
CA CYS A 103 2.58 -5.31 -0.28
C CYS A 103 3.74 -4.61 -0.97
N VAL A 104 4.04 -3.40 -0.51
CA VAL A 104 5.31 -2.75 -0.79
C VAL A 104 6.26 -3.13 0.34
N VAL A 105 7.39 -3.74 0.00
CA VAL A 105 8.32 -4.41 0.94
C VAL A 105 9.66 -3.69 0.96
N SER A 106 10.21 -3.48 2.16
CA SER A 106 11.52 -2.85 2.35
C SER A 106 12.64 -3.63 1.66
N GLU A 107 13.70 -2.93 1.27
CA GLU A 107 14.83 -3.53 0.53
C GLU A 107 15.49 -4.71 1.28
N ASP A 108 15.46 -4.67 2.61
CA ASP A 108 15.96 -5.72 3.50
C ASP A 108 14.91 -6.78 3.89
N ASN A 109 13.72 -6.73 3.28
CA ASN A 109 12.59 -7.63 3.50
C ASN A 109 12.06 -7.68 4.94
N LYS A 110 12.36 -6.68 5.77
CA LYS A 110 11.93 -6.65 7.17
C LYS A 110 10.53 -6.09 7.37
N PHE A 111 10.08 -5.20 6.49
CA PHE A 111 8.79 -4.54 6.63
C PHE A 111 8.00 -4.67 5.34
N CYS A 112 6.68 -4.80 5.46
CA CYS A 112 5.77 -4.83 4.33
C CYS A 112 4.54 -3.96 4.64
N CYS A 113 4.20 -3.07 3.72
CA CYS A 113 3.00 -2.24 3.82
C CYS A 113 1.91 -2.84 2.93
N PRO A 114 0.84 -3.43 3.50
CA PRO A 114 -0.30 -3.96 2.75
C PRO A 114 -1.22 -2.81 2.31
N VAL A 115 -0.75 -2.00 1.36
CA VAL A 115 -1.34 -0.68 1.06
C VAL A 115 -2.83 -0.73 0.73
N HIS A 116 -3.32 -1.74 0.02
CA HIS A 116 -4.74 -1.88 -0.30
C HIS A 116 -5.58 -2.16 0.96
N ASN A 117 -5.16 -3.10 1.80
CA ASN A 117 -5.83 -3.41 3.07
C ASN A 117 -5.79 -2.22 4.03
N TYR A 118 -4.67 -1.48 4.03
CA TYR A 118 -4.51 -0.28 4.84
C TYR A 118 -5.53 0.81 4.45
N ILE A 119 -5.64 1.11 3.15
CA ILE A 119 -6.62 2.09 2.67
C ILE A 119 -8.05 1.59 2.93
N TYR A 120 -8.33 0.32 2.66
CA TYR A 120 -9.63 -0.29 2.97
C TYR A 120 -10.01 -0.09 4.43
N THR A 121 -9.07 -0.33 5.35
CA THR A 121 -9.28 -0.14 6.79
C THR A 121 -9.55 1.34 7.12
N ILE A 122 -8.82 2.29 6.53
CA ILE A 122 -9.09 3.72 6.73
C ILE A 122 -10.53 4.10 6.33
N LEU A 123 -11.03 3.52 5.24
CA LEU A 123 -12.36 3.81 4.70
C LEU A 123 -13.49 3.15 5.50
N THR A 124 -13.26 1.97 6.08
CA THR A 124 -14.33 1.14 6.69
C THR A 124 -14.33 1.15 8.21
N ASP A 125 -13.16 1.33 8.84
CA ASP A 125 -13.03 1.37 10.29
C ASP A 125 -13.10 2.82 10.77
N THR A 126 -14.25 3.20 11.33
CA THR A 126 -14.48 4.57 11.82
C THR A 126 -13.56 4.95 12.99
N ASP A 127 -13.08 3.97 13.76
CA ASP A 127 -12.19 4.18 14.91
C ASP A 127 -10.73 4.34 14.47
N LYS A 128 -10.36 3.80 13.29
CA LYS A 128 -9.03 4.00 12.71
C LYS A 128 -8.90 5.44 12.24
N SER A 129 -7.90 6.16 12.74
CA SER A 129 -7.55 7.50 12.23
C SER A 129 -7.01 7.41 10.81
N ASN A 130 -7.42 8.34 9.94
CA ASN A 130 -6.75 8.56 8.65
C ASN A 130 -5.34 9.15 8.88
N ASN A 131 -4.35 8.25 8.97
CA ASN A 131 -2.96 8.55 9.30
C ASN A 131 -2.01 8.31 8.12
N VAL A 132 -2.50 8.32 6.87
CA VAL A 132 -1.73 8.01 5.65
C VAL A 132 -0.41 8.76 5.55
N LYS A 133 -0.41 10.08 5.81
CA LYS A 133 0.81 10.90 5.79
C LYS A 133 1.75 10.58 6.94
N LEU A 134 1.21 10.25 8.12
CA LEU A 134 2.02 9.89 9.28
C LEU A 134 2.72 8.55 9.05
N LEU A 135 2.00 7.54 8.56
CA LEU A 135 2.59 6.25 8.22
C LEU A 135 3.71 6.42 7.20
N PHE A 136 3.47 7.18 6.13
CA PHE A 136 4.49 7.48 5.12
C PHE A 136 5.76 8.06 5.75
N ASN A 137 5.62 9.11 6.57
CA ASN A 137 6.77 9.73 7.24
C ASN A 137 7.50 8.76 8.17
N MET A 138 6.80 7.84 8.82
CA MET A 138 7.41 6.82 9.68
C MET A 138 8.25 5.81 8.90
N LEU A 139 7.95 5.55 7.62
CA LEU A 139 8.74 4.63 6.79
C LEU A 139 10.21 5.07 6.67
N GLU A 140 10.46 6.38 6.64
CA GLU A 140 11.81 6.93 6.61
C GLU A 140 12.65 6.58 7.85
N VAL A 141 11.97 6.45 9.01
CA VAL A 141 12.59 6.07 10.28
C VAL A 141 12.74 4.55 10.35
N ILE A 142 11.67 3.83 10.00
CA ILE A 142 11.60 2.35 10.05
C ILE A 142 12.68 1.72 9.17
N HIS A 143 12.97 2.29 8.00
CA HIS A 143 14.05 1.80 7.14
C HIS A 143 15.43 1.79 7.81
N LYS A 144 15.63 2.59 8.87
CA LYS A 144 16.89 2.68 9.63
C LYS A 144 16.90 1.76 10.87
N GLU A 145 15.80 1.11 11.20
CA GLU A 145 15.66 0.27 12.39
C GLU A 145 16.23 -1.14 12.19
N LYS A 146 16.83 -1.68 13.26
CA LYS A 146 17.34 -3.05 13.29
C LYS A 146 16.29 -3.97 13.91
N VAL A 147 15.48 -4.59 13.05
CA VAL A 147 14.56 -5.66 13.43
C VAL A 147 15.12 -7.02 12.98
N ILE A 148 14.84 -8.09 13.74
CA ILE A 148 15.29 -9.46 13.45
C ILE A 148 14.26 -10.19 12.57
N GLU A 149 12.96 -9.91 12.78
CA GLU A 149 11.86 -10.52 12.05
C GLU A 149 11.73 -9.99 10.61
N LEU A 150 11.27 -10.86 9.71
CA LEU A 150 11.02 -10.52 8.30
C LEU A 150 9.53 -10.24 8.05
N TYR A 151 9.25 -9.35 7.08
CA TYR A 151 7.90 -9.01 6.62
C TYR A 151 6.94 -8.64 7.77
N ASN A 152 7.37 -7.69 8.60
CA ASN A 152 6.50 -7.04 9.60
C ASN A 152 5.48 -6.15 8.90
N PHE A 153 4.20 -6.45 9.09
CA PHE A 153 3.09 -5.70 8.50
C PHE A 153 2.96 -4.34 9.17
N ILE A 154 2.91 -3.27 8.36
CA ILE A 154 2.77 -1.88 8.83
C ILE A 154 1.57 -1.20 8.15
N SER A 155 0.53 -0.88 8.95
CA SER A 155 -0.74 -0.28 8.52
C SER A 155 -1.57 0.25 9.69
#